data_AF-A0A369KMR9-F1
#
_entry.id   AF-A0A369KMR9-F1
#
_cell.length_a   1.000
_cell.length_b   1.000
_cell.length_c   1.000
_cell.angle_alpha   90.00
_cell.angle_beta   90.00
_cell.angle_gamma   90.00
#
_symmetry.space_group_name_H-M   'P 1'
#
loop_
_entity.id
_entity.type
_entity.pdbx_description
1 polymer ?
#
loop_
_entity_poly.entity_id
_entity_poly.type
_entity_poly.pdbx_seq_one_letter_code
_entity_poly.pdbx_strand_id
1 'polypeptide(L)'
;MKKNTLIIVMSYFYFSIVVSCATKNQTKRNHFLPNSAYVNPSHPSIDWSKLHAQNDSPNVKTFLELSKATQSKIREYQIPYSWKGISENWDYHYFKSKDKYTFMRKNGVDCTRFLRHIFLEEMKLPYNSKEKNYPILSHSFSQNRSSSELKNFIPIKKLRNGFKPKSGDILAFPGHALVVIDAKNCIAMQSASWLCKKFALNSCYQSASGKHAGVTLYKLMNKNDCENGTWKQLDAAKNKFTAAWRHKSFNTWIESMPQKAKPHETIMLTGYNISRRYIYFSGSHTPVLTSYAHEHKHNEHGDLIDIVTVKVPSTAKSGKLKIYWGNHLKPDSKHTVSSQKIINIEQQFLTKNRKH
;
A
#
# COMPACT_ATOMS: atom_id res chain seq x y z
N MET A 1 -59.51 8.97 -54.67
CA MET A 1 -59.25 9.80 -55.88
C MET A 1 -59.99 11.11 -55.74
N LYS A 2 -59.27 12.24 -55.87
CA LYS A 2 -59.75 13.64 -56.03
C LYS A 2 -60.62 14.20 -54.88
N LYS A 3 -60.50 15.44 -54.42
CA LYS A 3 -59.54 16.56 -54.55
C LYS A 3 -59.99 17.59 -53.48
N ASN A 4 -59.06 18.43 -53.03
CA ASN A 4 -59.22 19.65 -52.21
C ASN A 4 -60.48 20.47 -52.55
N THR A 5 -61.03 21.30 -51.66
CA THR A 5 -60.55 22.63 -51.19
C THR A 5 -61.61 23.11 -50.16
N LEU A 6 -61.39 23.89 -49.11
CA LEU A 6 -61.04 25.31 -49.12
C LEU A 6 -60.91 25.81 -47.66
N ILE A 7 -59.91 26.66 -47.45
CA ILE A 7 -59.61 27.42 -46.24
C ILE A 7 -60.69 28.49 -46.03
N ILE A 8 -61.20 28.65 -44.80
CA ILE A 8 -61.73 29.93 -44.32
C ILE A 8 -61.10 30.27 -42.98
N VAL A 9 -60.39 31.40 -43.02
CA VAL A 9 -59.81 32.15 -41.93
C VAL A 9 -60.93 32.83 -41.14
N MET A 10 -60.96 32.68 -39.82
CA MET A 10 -61.56 33.70 -38.95
C MET A 10 -60.77 33.79 -37.64
N SER A 11 -60.06 34.90 -37.57
CA SER A 11 -59.24 35.38 -36.48
C SER A 11 -60.12 35.83 -35.31
N TYR A 12 -59.85 35.37 -34.09
CA TYR A 12 -60.08 36.19 -32.91
C TYR A 12 -58.92 36.06 -31.94
N PHE A 13 -58.23 37.19 -31.84
CA PHE A 13 -57.24 37.60 -30.85
C PHE A 13 -57.53 37.07 -29.45
N TYR A 14 -56.52 36.44 -28.84
CA TYR A 14 -56.09 36.85 -27.49
C TYR A 14 -54.57 36.72 -27.38
N PHE A 15 -53.96 37.86 -27.66
CA PHE A 15 -52.54 38.14 -27.49
C PHE A 15 -52.35 38.55 -26.03
N SER A 16 -52.03 37.60 -25.15
CA SER A 16 -51.52 37.93 -23.81
C SER A 16 -50.00 37.86 -23.83
N ILE A 17 -49.44 38.97 -24.31
CA ILE A 17 -48.25 39.68 -23.80
C ILE A 17 -47.47 38.85 -22.76
N VAL A 18 -46.44 38.14 -23.24
CA VAL A 18 -45.35 37.64 -22.40
C VAL A 18 -44.26 38.72 -22.43
N VAL A 19 -44.47 39.80 -21.68
CA VAL A 19 -43.45 40.82 -21.43
C VAL A 19 -43.26 40.95 -19.93
N SER A 20 -42.05 40.58 -19.51
CA SER A 20 -41.34 41.15 -18.37
C SER A 20 -41.97 41.01 -16.99
N CYS A 21 -41.84 39.81 -16.43
CA CYS A 21 -41.28 39.69 -15.09
C CYS A 21 -40.01 38.87 -15.18
N ALA A 22 -38.93 39.53 -15.63
CA ALA A 22 -37.59 39.17 -15.21
C ALA A 22 -37.55 39.38 -13.68
N THR A 23 -38.08 38.42 -12.93
CA THR A 23 -37.63 38.21 -11.57
C THR A 23 -36.16 37.84 -11.71
N LYS A 24 -35.32 38.86 -11.52
CA LYS A 24 -33.99 38.68 -10.94
C LYS A 24 -34.21 37.84 -9.69
N ASN A 25 -34.23 36.52 -9.85
CA ASN A 25 -33.57 35.65 -8.92
C ASN A 25 -32.10 36.03 -9.04
N GLN A 26 -31.75 37.14 -8.38
CA GLN A 26 -30.58 37.16 -7.55
C GLN A 26 -30.71 35.89 -6.73
N THR A 27 -30.18 34.78 -7.26
CA THR A 27 -29.50 33.82 -6.42
C THR A 27 -28.66 34.72 -5.54
N LYS A 28 -29.10 34.90 -4.30
CA LYS A 28 -28.22 35.34 -3.24
C LYS A 28 -27.03 34.40 -3.41
N ARG A 29 -25.96 34.90 -4.06
CA ARG A 29 -24.61 34.49 -3.77
C ARG A 29 -24.51 34.85 -2.30
N ASN A 30 -25.03 33.96 -1.46
CA ASN A 30 -24.57 33.85 -0.10
C ASN A 30 -23.08 33.73 -0.31
N HIS A 31 -22.37 34.81 -0.01
CA HIS A 31 -20.96 34.74 0.29
C HIS A 31 -20.88 33.69 1.38
N PHE A 32 -20.60 32.45 0.95
CA PHE A 32 -20.49 31.30 1.82
C PHE A 32 -19.27 31.59 2.68
N LEU A 33 -19.53 32.06 3.89
CA LEU A 33 -18.52 32.15 4.93
C LEU A 33 -17.90 30.75 5.08
N PRO A 34 -16.60 30.58 4.81
CA PRO A 34 -15.94 29.29 4.88
C PRO A 34 -15.70 28.99 6.35
N ASN A 35 -16.62 28.26 7.00
CA ASN A 35 -16.34 27.72 8.31
C ASN A 35 -16.85 26.28 8.47
N SER A 36 -16.04 25.36 7.95
CA SER A 36 -15.72 24.07 8.57
C SER A 36 -14.73 23.32 7.66
N ALA A 37 -13.44 23.49 7.94
CA ALA A 37 -12.29 22.72 7.45
C ALA A 37 -12.49 21.96 6.11
N TYR A 38 -12.36 22.67 5.00
CA TYR A 38 -12.22 22.04 3.69
C TYR A 38 -10.98 21.13 3.69
N VAL A 39 -11.18 19.86 3.37
CA VAL A 39 -10.10 18.88 3.16
C VAL A 39 -10.16 18.44 1.70
N ASN A 40 -9.01 18.42 1.01
CA ASN A 40 -8.90 17.86 -0.34
C ASN A 40 -8.56 16.36 -0.26
N PRO A 41 -9.53 15.44 -0.42
CA PRO A 41 -9.32 14.00 -0.34
C PRO A 41 -8.28 13.48 -1.32
N SER A 42 -8.20 14.09 -2.50
CA SER A 42 -7.38 13.64 -3.63
C SER A 42 -5.92 14.11 -3.56
N HIS A 43 -5.63 15.07 -2.69
CA HIS A 43 -4.28 15.59 -2.46
C HIS A 43 -4.04 15.84 -0.97
N PRO A 44 -4.08 14.78 -0.14
CA PRO A 44 -3.86 14.95 1.29
C PRO A 44 -2.42 15.41 1.55
N SER A 45 -2.26 16.31 2.53
CA SER A 45 -0.95 16.63 3.08
C SER A 45 -0.49 15.45 3.93
N ILE A 46 0.75 15.01 3.68
CA ILE A 46 1.36 13.87 4.36
C ILE A 46 2.68 14.34 4.98
N ASP A 47 2.82 14.18 6.28
CA ASP A 47 4.08 14.41 6.99
C ASP A 47 4.97 13.17 6.85
N TRP A 48 5.70 13.11 5.74
CA TRP A 48 6.55 11.97 5.39
C TRP A 48 7.67 11.73 6.40
N SER A 49 8.27 12.79 6.96
CA SER A 49 9.35 12.67 7.95
C SER A 49 8.84 12.07 9.25
N LYS A 50 7.66 12.51 9.71
CA LYS A 50 7.02 11.95 10.90
C LYS A 50 6.62 10.49 10.68
N LEU A 51 6.02 10.16 9.54
CA LEU A 51 5.67 8.78 9.22
C LEU A 51 6.89 7.86 9.20
N HIS A 52 7.99 8.32 8.61
CA HIS A 52 9.24 7.56 8.58
C HIS A 52 9.82 7.35 10.00
N ALA A 53 9.75 8.37 10.86
CA ALA A 53 10.22 8.29 12.24
C ALA A 53 9.36 7.37 13.13
N GLN A 54 8.04 7.29 12.87
CA GLN A 54 7.09 6.52 13.67
C GLN A 54 7.02 5.02 13.33
N ASN A 55 7.73 4.56 12.30
CA ASN A 55 7.68 3.17 11.86
C ASN A 55 9.06 2.54 12.00
N ASP A 56 9.23 1.52 12.83
CA ASP A 56 10.55 0.90 13.05
C ASP A 56 11.00 -0.03 11.92
N SER A 57 10.03 -0.72 11.29
CA SER A 57 10.30 -1.71 10.26
C SER A 57 11.05 -1.12 9.05
N PRO A 58 12.24 -1.64 8.70
CA PRO A 58 13.00 -1.19 7.53
C PRO A 58 12.24 -1.23 6.21
N ASN A 59 11.43 -2.26 6.01
CA ASN A 59 10.66 -2.41 4.78
C ASN A 59 9.47 -1.44 4.75
N VAL A 60 8.90 -1.08 5.91
CA VAL A 60 7.87 -0.04 5.96
C VAL A 60 8.48 1.33 5.66
N LYS A 61 9.68 1.63 6.20
CA LYS A 61 10.43 2.84 5.84
C LYS A 61 10.67 2.93 4.33
N THR A 62 11.17 1.84 3.74
CA THR A 62 11.37 1.73 2.28
C THR A 62 10.06 1.92 1.51
N PHE A 63 8.97 1.30 1.97
CA PHE A 63 7.63 1.48 1.38
C PHE A 63 7.18 2.95 1.41
N LEU A 64 7.40 3.66 2.51
CA LEU A 64 7.03 5.07 2.65
C LEU A 64 7.84 5.98 1.70
N GLU A 65 9.16 5.75 1.61
CA GLU A 65 10.04 6.47 0.68
C GLU A 65 9.61 6.25 -0.78
N LEU A 66 9.36 5.00 -1.17
CA LEU A 66 8.86 4.64 -2.49
C LEU A 66 7.48 5.24 -2.75
N SER A 67 6.59 5.24 -1.75
CA SER A 67 5.26 5.83 -1.85
C SER A 67 5.32 7.35 -2.07
N LYS A 68 6.26 8.04 -1.42
CA LYS A 68 6.53 9.46 -1.64
C LYS A 68 7.02 9.71 -3.08
N ALA A 69 7.95 8.91 -3.57
CA ALA A 69 8.42 9.00 -4.96
C ALA A 69 7.30 8.70 -5.97
N THR A 70 6.47 7.69 -5.68
CA THR A 70 5.30 7.30 -6.48
C THR A 70 4.28 8.44 -6.54
N GLN A 71 4.02 9.12 -5.41
CA GLN A 71 3.17 10.32 -5.36
C GLN A 71 3.66 11.39 -6.34
N SER A 72 4.95 11.70 -6.37
CA SER A 72 5.50 12.70 -7.28
C SER A 72 5.27 12.31 -8.74
N LYS A 73 5.54 11.04 -9.10
CA LYS A 73 5.33 10.51 -10.47
C LYS A 73 3.86 10.51 -10.91
N ILE A 74 2.93 10.31 -9.97
CA ILE A 74 1.47 10.38 -10.22
C ILE A 74 1.02 11.82 -10.38
N ARG A 75 1.50 12.74 -9.54
CA ARG A 75 1.12 14.16 -9.58
C ARG A 75 1.57 14.83 -10.87
N GLU A 76 2.77 14.49 -11.35
CA GLU A 76 3.31 15.02 -12.60
C GLU A 76 2.46 14.62 -13.81
N TYR A 77 2.01 13.35 -13.84
CA TYR A 77 1.17 12.82 -14.93
C TYR A 77 0.19 11.78 -14.40
N GLN A 78 -1.11 12.07 -14.57
CA GLN A 78 -2.21 11.20 -14.13
C GLN A 78 -2.10 9.79 -14.72
N ILE A 79 -2.34 8.77 -13.89
CA ILE A 79 -2.45 7.38 -14.32
C ILE A 79 -3.94 6.99 -14.27
N PRO A 80 -4.60 6.72 -15.41
CA PRO A 80 -6.04 6.48 -15.42
C PRO A 80 -6.42 5.10 -14.87
N TYR A 81 -7.66 4.96 -14.41
CA TYR A 81 -8.23 3.66 -14.09
C TYR A 81 -8.78 3.01 -15.36
N SER A 82 -8.57 1.70 -15.53
CA SER A 82 -9.05 0.97 -16.70
C SER A 82 -10.52 0.57 -16.58
N TRP A 83 -11.42 1.56 -16.70
CA TRP A 83 -12.86 1.38 -16.46
C TRP A 83 -13.56 0.47 -17.48
N LYS A 84 -13.03 0.34 -18.70
CA LYS A 84 -13.54 -0.60 -19.73
C LYS A 84 -13.03 -2.04 -19.54
N GLY A 85 -12.42 -2.33 -18.39
CA GLY A 85 -11.67 -3.57 -18.16
C GLY A 85 -10.21 -3.44 -18.58
N ILE A 86 -9.41 -4.43 -18.21
CA ILE A 86 -8.00 -4.54 -18.57
C ILE A 86 -7.90 -5.52 -19.73
N SER A 87 -7.16 -5.15 -20.79
CA SER A 87 -6.94 -6.04 -21.94
C SER A 87 -6.26 -7.34 -21.49
N GLU A 88 -6.60 -8.46 -22.12
CA GLU A 88 -6.02 -9.78 -21.78
C GLU A 88 -4.48 -9.78 -21.81
N ASN A 89 -3.88 -9.08 -22.78
CA ASN A 89 -2.43 -8.98 -22.93
C ASN A 89 -1.75 -7.87 -22.10
N TRP A 90 -2.50 -7.20 -21.20
CA TRP A 90 -1.96 -6.06 -20.44
C TRP A 90 -0.75 -6.46 -19.61
N ASP A 91 -0.82 -7.60 -18.91
CA ASP A 91 0.25 -8.07 -18.04
C ASP A 91 1.51 -8.39 -18.85
N TYR A 92 1.36 -9.08 -19.98
CA TYR A 92 2.47 -9.36 -20.89
C TYR A 92 3.17 -8.08 -21.38
N HIS A 93 2.41 -7.09 -21.87
CA HIS A 93 2.99 -5.84 -22.33
C HIS A 93 3.57 -5.00 -21.19
N TYR A 94 2.94 -5.03 -20.02
CA TYR A 94 3.45 -4.40 -18.81
C TYR A 94 4.83 -4.97 -18.46
N PHE A 95 5.02 -6.30 -18.46
CA PHE A 95 6.32 -6.90 -18.13
C PHE A 95 7.39 -6.55 -19.17
N LYS A 96 7.03 -6.47 -20.45
CA LYS A 96 7.95 -6.09 -21.53
C LYS A 96 8.27 -4.60 -21.58
N SER A 97 7.47 -3.74 -20.95
CA SER A 97 7.72 -2.29 -20.98
C SER A 97 8.98 -1.93 -20.20
N LYS A 98 9.82 -1.06 -20.77
CA LYS A 98 10.99 -0.51 -20.05
C LYS A 98 10.56 0.46 -18.96
N ASP A 99 9.59 1.32 -19.28
CA ASP A 99 8.98 2.25 -18.34
C ASP A 99 7.58 1.78 -17.94
N LYS A 100 7.45 1.37 -16.66
CA LYS A 100 6.19 0.88 -16.10
C LYS A 100 5.17 2.00 -15.91
N TYR A 101 5.61 3.19 -15.50
CA TYR A 101 4.73 4.33 -15.26
C TYR A 101 4.15 4.86 -16.57
N THR A 102 4.98 5.03 -17.60
CA THR A 102 4.50 5.44 -18.94
C THR A 102 3.55 4.41 -19.54
N PHE A 103 3.83 3.11 -19.36
CA PHE A 103 2.91 2.06 -19.78
C PHE A 103 1.55 2.16 -19.05
N MET A 104 1.54 2.31 -17.72
CA MET A 104 0.30 2.44 -16.94
C MET A 104 -0.48 3.72 -17.31
N ARG A 105 0.20 4.84 -17.61
CA ARG A 105 -0.45 6.07 -18.08
C ARG A 105 -1.21 5.87 -19.39
N LYS A 106 -0.61 5.14 -20.34
CA LYS A 106 -1.21 4.88 -21.65
C LYS A 106 -2.38 3.89 -21.57
N ASN A 107 -2.23 2.84 -20.77
CA ASN A 107 -3.15 1.69 -20.80
C ASN A 107 -4.11 1.63 -19.60
N GLY A 108 -3.94 2.52 -18.62
CA GLY A 108 -4.63 2.46 -17.35
C GLY A 108 -4.19 1.29 -16.48
N VAL A 109 -4.59 1.30 -15.21
CA VAL A 109 -4.27 0.24 -14.25
C VAL A 109 -5.41 0.09 -13.23
N ASP A 110 -5.76 -1.14 -12.87
CA ASP A 110 -6.71 -1.42 -11.78
C ASP A 110 -6.01 -1.47 -10.41
N CYS A 111 -6.80 -1.54 -9.33
CA CYS A 111 -6.26 -1.55 -7.96
C CYS A 111 -5.28 -2.69 -7.69
N THR A 112 -5.57 -3.89 -8.19
CA THR A 112 -4.77 -5.09 -7.92
C THR A 112 -3.46 -5.11 -8.70
N ARG A 113 -3.46 -4.65 -9.95
CA ARG A 113 -2.25 -4.50 -10.76
C ARG A 113 -1.38 -3.37 -10.24
N PHE A 114 -1.99 -2.31 -9.72
CA PHE A 114 -1.25 -1.23 -9.09
C PHE A 114 -0.60 -1.68 -7.76
N LEU A 115 -1.31 -2.45 -6.93
CA LEU A 115 -0.72 -3.09 -5.75
C LEU A 115 0.42 -4.04 -6.15
N ARG A 116 0.25 -4.84 -7.21
CA ARG A 116 1.33 -5.67 -7.75
C ARG A 116 2.54 -4.82 -8.13
N HIS A 117 2.34 -3.71 -8.83
CA HIS A 117 3.43 -2.79 -9.19
C HIS A 117 4.19 -2.31 -7.95
N ILE A 118 3.48 -1.84 -6.92
CA ILE A 118 4.12 -1.37 -5.67
C ILE A 118 4.95 -2.48 -5.03
N PHE A 119 4.35 -3.65 -4.75
CA PHE A 119 5.04 -4.70 -3.99
C PHE A 119 6.09 -5.43 -4.82
N LEU A 120 5.78 -5.81 -6.06
CA LEU A 120 6.68 -6.61 -6.89
C LEU A 120 7.76 -5.76 -7.57
N GLU A 121 7.39 -4.61 -8.13
CA GLU A 121 8.31 -3.82 -8.96
C GLU A 121 9.04 -2.74 -8.17
N GLU A 122 8.34 -1.96 -7.35
CA GLU A 122 9.00 -0.88 -6.59
C GLU A 122 9.71 -1.47 -5.36
N MET A 123 9.04 -2.31 -4.57
CA MET A 123 9.62 -2.89 -3.35
C MET A 123 10.47 -4.13 -3.57
N LYS A 124 10.41 -4.76 -4.75
CA LYS A 124 11.06 -6.05 -5.03
C LYS A 124 10.68 -7.16 -4.04
N LEU A 125 9.44 -7.11 -3.55
CA LEU A 125 8.86 -8.11 -2.65
C LEU A 125 7.99 -9.12 -3.43
N PRO A 126 8.08 -10.42 -3.11
CA PRO A 126 7.21 -11.43 -3.70
C PRO A 126 5.71 -11.22 -3.39
N TYR A 127 4.94 -10.77 -4.38
CA TYR A 127 3.51 -10.41 -4.27
C TYR A 127 2.52 -11.60 -4.33
N ASN A 128 2.88 -12.73 -4.95
CA ASN A 128 2.08 -13.94 -5.19
C ASN A 128 0.63 -13.78 -5.67
N SER A 129 0.36 -14.20 -6.90
CA SER A 129 -0.95 -14.69 -7.34
C SER A 129 -0.82 -16.18 -7.72
N LYS A 130 -1.90 -16.82 -8.19
CA LYS A 130 -1.85 -18.23 -8.65
C LYS A 130 -0.76 -18.46 -9.68
N GLU A 131 -0.50 -17.46 -10.50
CA GLU A 131 0.52 -17.47 -11.54
C GLU A 131 1.53 -16.35 -11.27
N LYS A 132 2.83 -16.65 -11.27
CA LYS A 132 3.93 -15.78 -10.79
C LYS A 132 3.82 -14.27 -11.13
N ASN A 133 3.24 -13.94 -12.28
CA ASN A 133 3.20 -12.60 -12.86
C ASN A 133 1.81 -11.93 -12.82
N TYR A 134 0.77 -12.61 -12.34
CA TYR A 134 -0.59 -12.08 -12.35
C TYR A 134 -0.87 -11.20 -11.13
N PRO A 135 -1.83 -10.27 -11.19
CA PRO A 135 -2.30 -9.60 -9.99
C PRO A 135 -3.09 -10.58 -9.09
N ILE A 136 -3.11 -10.32 -7.78
CA ILE A 136 -4.04 -11.01 -6.87
C ILE A 136 -5.42 -10.40 -7.07
N LEU A 137 -6.45 -11.22 -7.20
CA LEU A 137 -7.81 -10.71 -7.33
C LEU A 137 -8.24 -9.95 -6.06
N SER A 138 -8.96 -8.83 -6.22
CA SER A 138 -9.45 -8.05 -5.07
C SER A 138 -10.36 -8.90 -4.16
N HIS A 139 -11.12 -9.83 -4.76
CA HIS A 139 -11.91 -10.79 -4.00
C HIS A 139 -11.05 -11.69 -3.09
N SER A 140 -9.89 -12.16 -3.57
CA SER A 140 -8.96 -12.95 -2.76
C SER A 140 -8.53 -12.16 -1.52
N PHE A 141 -8.15 -10.88 -1.67
CA PHE A 141 -7.90 -10.03 -0.51
C PHE A 141 -9.14 -9.86 0.37
N SER A 142 -10.34 -9.77 -0.18
CA SER A 142 -11.56 -9.55 0.61
C SER A 142 -12.01 -10.75 1.47
N GLN A 143 -11.52 -11.96 1.20
CA GLN A 143 -12.07 -13.21 1.77
C GLN A 143 -11.62 -13.54 3.22
N ASN A 144 -10.70 -12.80 3.83
CA ASN A 144 -10.15 -13.06 5.18
C ASN A 144 -9.76 -14.54 5.43
N ARG A 145 -9.35 -15.26 4.38
CA ARG A 145 -8.95 -16.67 4.41
C ARG A 145 -7.58 -16.81 3.77
N SER A 146 -6.73 -17.67 4.33
CA SER A 146 -5.44 -17.99 3.74
C SER A 146 -5.64 -18.78 2.44
N SER A 147 -5.14 -18.25 1.32
CA SER A 147 -5.12 -18.91 0.02
C SER A 147 -3.68 -19.02 -0.48
N SER A 148 -3.46 -19.85 -1.51
CA SER A 148 -2.14 -19.96 -2.17
C SER A 148 -1.69 -18.63 -2.79
N GLU A 149 -2.63 -17.78 -3.22
CA GLU A 149 -2.36 -16.41 -3.67
C GLU A 149 -1.79 -15.57 -2.52
N LEU A 150 -2.35 -15.67 -1.32
CA LEU A 150 -1.95 -14.81 -0.19
C LEU A 150 -0.81 -15.39 0.67
N LYS A 151 -0.05 -16.37 0.20
CA LYS A 151 0.96 -17.08 1.01
C LYS A 151 2.07 -16.19 1.62
N ASN A 152 2.31 -14.99 1.07
CA ASN A 152 3.29 -14.03 1.60
C ASN A 152 2.65 -12.90 2.42
N PHE A 153 1.33 -12.94 2.57
CA PHE A 153 0.59 -12.05 3.41
C PHE A 153 0.12 -12.80 4.66
N ILE A 154 -0.16 -12.04 5.71
CA ILE A 154 -0.85 -12.51 6.89
C ILE A 154 -2.12 -11.68 7.08
N PRO A 155 -3.24 -12.30 7.49
CA PRO A 155 -4.46 -11.56 7.76
C PRO A 155 -4.28 -10.73 9.03
N ILE A 156 -4.82 -9.52 9.03
CA ILE A 156 -4.84 -8.62 10.19
C ILE A 156 -6.16 -8.84 10.91
N LYS A 157 -6.08 -9.01 12.23
CA LYS A 157 -7.26 -9.25 13.07
C LYS A 157 -8.24 -8.08 12.97
N LYS A 158 -9.50 -8.41 12.67
CA LYS A 158 -10.61 -7.45 12.71
C LYS A 158 -10.99 -7.17 14.17
N LEU A 159 -11.09 -5.89 14.52
CA LEU A 159 -11.67 -5.41 15.78
C LEU A 159 -13.20 -5.33 15.64
N ARG A 160 -13.90 -5.15 16.77
CA ARG A 160 -15.38 -5.01 16.78
C ARG A 160 -15.87 -3.95 15.77
N ASN A 161 -15.14 -2.84 15.66
CA ASN A 161 -15.55 -1.68 14.87
C ASN A 161 -14.65 -1.40 13.65
N GLY A 162 -13.92 -2.39 13.11
CA GLY A 162 -13.07 -2.20 11.92
C GLY A 162 -11.69 -2.84 12.03
N PHE A 163 -10.72 -2.33 11.28
CA PHE A 163 -9.33 -2.75 11.33
C PHE A 163 -8.45 -1.63 11.86
N LYS A 164 -7.35 -1.96 12.55
CA LYS A 164 -6.32 -0.99 12.94
C LYS A 164 -5.05 -1.29 12.13
N PRO A 165 -5.01 -0.91 10.84
CA PRO A 165 -3.87 -1.20 9.98
C PRO A 165 -2.63 -0.39 10.39
N LYS A 166 -1.48 -0.81 9.92
CA LYS A 166 -0.22 -0.08 9.90
C LYS A 166 0.11 0.33 8.46
N SER A 167 1.09 1.21 8.27
CA SER A 167 1.56 1.58 6.94
C SER A 167 2.04 0.35 6.15
N GLY A 168 1.67 0.32 4.87
CA GLY A 168 1.94 -0.78 3.96
C GLY A 168 0.94 -1.94 4.03
N ASP A 169 -0.02 -1.92 4.96
CA ASP A 169 -1.08 -2.91 5.00
C ASP A 169 -2.09 -2.70 3.85
N ILE A 170 -2.67 -3.78 3.37
CA ILE A 170 -3.71 -3.78 2.34
C ILE A 170 -5.06 -3.91 3.04
N LEU A 171 -5.99 -2.99 2.77
CA LEU A 171 -7.40 -3.12 3.16
C LEU A 171 -8.22 -3.48 1.92
N ALA A 172 -9.18 -4.39 2.09
CA ALA A 172 -10.00 -4.86 0.98
C ALA A 172 -11.46 -5.05 1.36
N PHE A 173 -12.30 -4.85 0.35
CA PHE A 173 -13.71 -5.22 0.33
C PHE A 173 -14.03 -5.84 -1.04
N PRO A 174 -15.14 -6.57 -1.21
CA PRO A 174 -15.47 -7.18 -2.49
C PRO A 174 -15.43 -6.15 -3.64
N GLY A 175 -14.55 -6.38 -4.62
CA GLY A 175 -14.38 -5.51 -5.77
C GLY A 175 -13.25 -4.47 -5.68
N HIS A 176 -12.64 -4.24 -4.52
CA HIS A 176 -11.56 -3.24 -4.39
C HIS A 176 -10.54 -3.56 -3.29
N ALA A 177 -9.31 -3.11 -3.50
CA ALA A 177 -8.24 -3.18 -2.50
C ALA A 177 -7.39 -1.91 -2.57
N LEU A 178 -6.89 -1.46 -1.43
CA LEU A 178 -6.02 -0.29 -1.32
C LEU A 178 -4.87 -0.56 -0.36
N VAL A 179 -3.79 0.20 -0.47
CA VAL A 179 -2.67 0.13 0.48
C VAL A 179 -2.68 1.34 1.40
N VAL A 180 -2.48 1.10 2.68
CA VAL A 180 -2.47 2.11 3.73
C VAL A 180 -1.14 2.85 3.73
N ILE A 181 -1.19 4.17 3.76
CA ILE A 181 0.00 5.04 3.79
C ILE A 181 0.16 5.62 5.19
N ASP A 182 -0.90 6.24 5.70
CA ASP A 182 -0.95 6.80 7.05
C ASP A 182 -2.23 6.29 7.72
N ALA A 183 -2.09 5.30 8.59
CA ALA A 183 -3.23 4.71 9.28
C ALA A 183 -3.93 5.74 10.17
N LYS A 184 -3.18 6.59 10.89
CA LYS A 184 -3.72 7.53 11.87
C LYS A 184 -4.50 8.65 11.20
N ASN A 185 -4.00 9.16 10.08
CA ASN A 185 -4.64 10.23 9.31
C ASN A 185 -5.58 9.72 8.21
N CYS A 186 -5.82 8.41 8.17
CA CYS A 186 -6.77 7.77 7.27
C CYS A 186 -6.41 7.95 5.78
N ILE A 187 -5.11 7.86 5.45
CA ILE A 187 -4.59 8.09 4.11
C ILE A 187 -4.15 6.77 3.50
N ALA A 188 -4.61 6.51 2.28
CA ALA A 188 -4.30 5.34 1.49
C ALA A 188 -3.78 5.74 0.10
N MET A 189 -3.18 4.79 -0.60
CA MET A 189 -2.96 4.87 -2.03
C MET A 189 -3.86 3.84 -2.72
N GLN A 190 -4.53 4.24 -3.80
CA GLN A 190 -5.45 3.38 -4.53
C GLN A 190 -5.48 3.70 -6.02
N SER A 191 -5.89 2.72 -6.84
CA SER A 191 -6.36 2.96 -8.21
C SER A 191 -7.86 2.68 -8.27
N ALA A 192 -8.68 3.69 -8.57
CA ALA A 192 -10.13 3.57 -8.51
C ALA A 192 -10.84 4.19 -9.73
N SER A 193 -12.00 3.64 -10.09
CA SER A 193 -12.86 4.15 -11.17
C SER A 193 -13.54 5.47 -10.81
N TRP A 194 -13.60 5.81 -9.53
CA TRP A 194 -14.22 7.01 -8.99
C TRP A 194 -13.45 7.46 -7.75
N LEU A 195 -13.32 8.78 -7.57
CA LEU A 195 -12.84 9.36 -6.32
C LEU A 195 -13.52 10.68 -6.04
N CYS A 196 -13.62 11.03 -4.76
CA CYS A 196 -13.99 12.37 -4.37
C CYS A 196 -12.81 13.33 -4.49
N LYS A 197 -12.99 14.47 -5.14
CA LYS A 197 -12.02 15.58 -5.21
C LYS A 197 -12.28 16.62 -4.14
N LYS A 198 -13.57 16.89 -3.84
CA LYS A 198 -13.98 17.83 -2.80
C LYS A 198 -15.20 17.31 -2.06
N PHE A 199 -15.11 17.36 -0.74
CA PHE A 199 -16.15 16.93 0.17
C PHE A 199 -16.58 18.09 1.05
N ALA A 200 -17.88 18.22 1.29
CA ALA A 200 -18.45 19.17 2.23
C ALA A 200 -19.79 18.62 2.72
N LEU A 201 -20.16 18.92 3.97
CA LEU A 201 -21.47 18.58 4.54
C LEU A 201 -21.84 17.09 4.38
N ASN A 202 -20.88 16.18 4.63
CA ASN A 202 -21.05 14.74 4.48
C ASN A 202 -21.36 14.24 3.05
N SER A 203 -21.08 15.05 2.02
CA SER A 203 -21.30 14.67 0.62
C SER A 203 -20.12 15.04 -0.27
N CYS A 204 -19.89 14.20 -1.28
CA CYS A 204 -18.95 14.50 -2.34
C CYS A 204 -19.62 15.38 -3.40
N TYR A 205 -19.30 16.67 -3.43
CA TYR A 205 -19.89 17.60 -4.41
C TYR A 205 -19.01 17.79 -5.65
N GLN A 206 -17.72 17.42 -5.57
CA GLN A 206 -16.87 17.32 -6.74
C GLN A 206 -16.18 15.97 -6.76
N SER A 207 -16.44 15.19 -7.81
CA SER A 207 -15.82 13.89 -8.01
C SER A 207 -15.06 13.84 -9.33
N ALA A 208 -14.24 12.81 -9.48
CA ALA A 208 -13.68 12.40 -10.75
C ALA A 208 -13.98 10.93 -11.00
N SER A 209 -14.07 10.56 -12.27
CA SER A 209 -14.35 9.20 -12.71
C SER A 209 -13.48 8.79 -13.89
N GLY A 210 -13.42 7.48 -14.14
CA GLY A 210 -12.72 6.88 -15.27
C GLY A 210 -11.25 7.30 -15.34
N LYS A 211 -10.88 7.98 -16.42
CA LYS A 211 -9.50 8.41 -16.67
C LYS A 211 -8.97 9.44 -15.68
N HIS A 212 -9.86 10.16 -14.99
CA HIS A 212 -9.50 11.26 -14.10
C HIS A 212 -9.51 10.90 -12.61
N ALA A 213 -9.97 9.70 -12.24
CA ALA A 213 -9.89 9.18 -10.88
C ALA A 213 -8.54 8.45 -10.70
N GLY A 214 -8.40 7.29 -11.35
CA GLY A 214 -7.11 6.66 -11.54
C GLY A 214 -6.35 6.35 -10.27
N VAL A 215 -5.02 6.38 -10.37
CA VAL A 215 -4.11 6.20 -9.24
C VAL A 215 -4.02 7.51 -8.46
N THR A 216 -4.24 7.45 -7.15
CA THR A 216 -4.17 8.61 -6.27
C THR A 216 -3.77 8.26 -4.85
N LEU A 217 -3.31 9.28 -4.12
CA LEU A 217 -3.32 9.26 -2.66
C LEU A 217 -4.65 9.84 -2.18
N TYR A 218 -5.34 9.06 -1.37
CA TYR A 218 -6.69 9.33 -0.95
C TYR A 218 -6.82 9.38 0.56
N LYS A 219 -7.41 10.45 1.08
CA LYS A 219 -7.81 10.55 2.48
C LYS A 219 -9.29 10.20 2.61
N LEU A 220 -9.61 9.24 3.49
CA LEU A 220 -11.00 8.91 3.82
C LEU A 220 -11.66 10.10 4.49
N MET A 221 -12.83 10.48 3.99
CA MET A 221 -13.41 11.80 4.28
C MET A 221 -14.45 11.80 5.39
N ASN A 222 -15.10 10.67 5.64
CA ASN A 222 -16.09 10.54 6.70
C ASN A 222 -15.40 10.10 8.00
N LYS A 223 -15.54 10.89 9.07
CA LYS A 223 -15.00 10.54 10.40
C LYS A 223 -15.46 9.17 10.87
N ASN A 224 -16.68 8.75 10.50
CA ASN A 224 -17.21 7.46 10.90
C ASN A 224 -16.55 6.29 10.15
N ASP A 225 -15.94 6.55 8.99
CA ASP A 225 -15.27 5.55 8.15
C ASP A 225 -13.85 5.27 8.64
N CYS A 226 -13.20 6.27 9.24
CA CYS A 226 -11.91 6.09 9.90
C CYS A 226 -11.75 7.06 11.07
N GLU A 227 -11.58 6.50 12.27
CA GLU A 227 -11.48 7.25 13.52
C GLU A 227 -10.31 6.72 14.35
N ASN A 228 -9.40 7.61 14.76
CA ASN A 228 -8.24 7.27 15.59
C ASN A 228 -7.41 6.07 15.05
N GLY A 229 -7.28 5.98 13.72
CA GLY A 229 -6.58 4.88 13.05
C GLY A 229 -7.35 3.56 12.95
N THR A 230 -8.64 3.54 13.31
CA THR A 230 -9.53 2.40 13.09
C THR A 230 -10.34 2.61 11.81
N TRP A 231 -10.10 1.78 10.80
CA TRP A 231 -10.67 1.85 9.46
C TRP A 231 -11.86 0.89 9.32
N LYS A 232 -13.03 1.41 8.93
CA LYS A 232 -14.28 0.64 8.85
C LYS A 232 -14.71 0.38 7.42
N GLN A 233 -14.68 1.41 6.57
CA GLN A 233 -15.19 1.36 5.19
C GLN A 233 -14.60 2.49 4.34
N LEU A 234 -14.86 2.46 3.03
CA LEU A 234 -14.43 3.51 2.08
C LEU A 234 -15.63 4.34 1.60
N ASP A 235 -15.84 5.50 2.21
CA ASP A 235 -16.80 6.57 1.85
C ASP A 235 -18.29 6.17 1.80
N ALA A 236 -18.64 4.89 1.96
CA ALA A 236 -20.00 4.39 1.93
C ALA A 236 -20.15 3.05 2.69
N ALA A 237 -21.34 2.82 3.26
CA ALA A 237 -21.66 1.62 4.04
C ALA A 237 -21.56 0.29 3.26
N LYS A 238 -21.72 0.35 1.93
CA LYS A 238 -21.54 -0.83 1.06
C LYS A 238 -20.08 -1.20 0.84
N ASN A 239 -19.15 -0.27 1.06
CA ASN A 239 -17.70 -0.45 0.86
C ASN A 239 -16.99 -0.79 2.18
N LYS A 240 -17.63 -1.58 3.05
CA LYS A 240 -17.05 -2.02 4.33
C LYS A 240 -15.86 -2.92 4.10
N PHE A 241 -14.74 -2.60 4.73
CA PHE A 241 -13.57 -3.47 4.69
C PHE A 241 -13.95 -4.82 5.34
N THR A 242 -13.79 -5.89 4.58
CA THR A 242 -14.06 -7.26 5.02
C THR A 242 -12.80 -7.95 5.49
N ALA A 243 -11.65 -7.50 5.00
CA ALA A 243 -10.35 -8.10 5.28
C ALA A 243 -9.23 -7.07 5.21
N ALA A 244 -8.12 -7.41 5.85
CA ALA A 244 -6.93 -6.61 5.91
C ALA A 244 -5.71 -7.55 5.92
N TRP A 245 -4.65 -7.19 5.20
CA TRP A 245 -3.50 -8.06 4.96
C TRP A 245 -2.19 -7.31 5.10
N ARG A 246 -1.21 -7.96 5.72
CA ARG A 246 0.15 -7.43 5.87
C ARG A 246 1.14 -8.34 5.20
N HIS A 247 2.06 -7.79 4.41
CA HIS A 247 3.14 -8.57 3.83
C HIS A 247 4.11 -9.05 4.93
N LYS A 248 4.48 -10.34 4.92
CA LYS A 248 5.31 -10.97 5.98
C LYS A 248 6.64 -10.26 6.21
N SER A 249 7.26 -9.73 5.15
CA SER A 249 8.52 -8.99 5.26
C SER A 249 8.42 -7.72 6.12
N PHE A 250 7.22 -7.21 6.40
CA PHE A 250 7.04 -6.02 7.24
C PHE A 250 7.01 -6.35 8.73
N ASN A 251 7.04 -7.65 9.09
CA ASN A 251 7.03 -8.12 10.48
C ASN A 251 8.35 -8.76 10.91
N THR A 252 9.33 -8.86 10.02
CA THR A 252 10.58 -9.57 10.29
C THR A 252 11.77 -8.67 10.01
N TRP A 253 12.54 -8.31 11.04
CA TRP A 253 13.82 -7.62 10.90
C TRP A 253 14.67 -7.76 12.17
N ILE A 254 15.97 -7.51 12.02
CA ILE A 254 16.92 -7.44 13.13
C ILE A 254 16.97 -5.98 13.59
N GLU A 255 16.65 -5.76 14.86
CA GLU A 255 16.68 -4.46 15.53
C GLU A 255 18.10 -4.15 16.01
N SER A 256 18.71 -5.09 16.73
CA SER A 256 20.07 -4.96 17.23
C SER A 256 20.86 -6.27 17.14
N MET A 257 22.17 -6.11 17.04
CA MET A 257 23.17 -7.16 16.96
C MET A 257 24.51 -6.59 17.46
N PRO A 258 25.46 -7.44 17.92
CA PRO A 258 26.78 -6.95 18.29
C PRO A 258 27.50 -6.32 17.09
N GLN A 259 28.36 -5.34 17.38
CA GLN A 259 29.16 -4.67 16.35
C GLN A 259 30.25 -5.57 15.78
N LYS A 260 30.76 -6.52 16.58
CA LYS A 260 31.87 -7.40 16.26
C LYS A 260 31.52 -8.83 16.66
N ALA A 261 32.04 -9.79 15.91
CA ALA A 261 31.99 -11.21 16.23
C ALA A 261 33.16 -11.95 15.56
N LYS A 262 33.44 -13.17 16.02
CA LYS A 262 34.42 -14.08 15.44
C LYS A 262 33.74 -15.27 14.76
N PRO A 263 34.39 -15.88 13.76
CA PRO A 263 33.92 -17.17 13.24
C PRO A 263 33.72 -18.19 14.37
N HIS A 264 32.65 -18.98 14.28
CA HIS A 264 32.19 -19.95 15.29
C HIS A 264 31.64 -19.39 16.60
N GLU A 265 31.71 -18.08 16.83
CA GLU A 265 31.11 -17.44 18.02
C GLU A 265 29.59 -17.54 17.99
N THR A 266 28.98 -17.70 19.16
CA THR A 266 27.52 -17.57 19.30
C THR A 266 27.20 -16.14 19.70
N ILE A 267 26.45 -15.44 18.84
CA ILE A 267 26.06 -14.06 19.07
C ILE A 267 24.57 -13.96 19.41
N MET A 268 24.21 -12.89 20.14
CA MET A 268 22.83 -12.55 20.45
C MET A 268 22.28 -11.56 19.42
N LEU A 269 21.06 -11.79 18.96
CA LEU A 269 20.31 -10.90 18.08
C LEU A 269 18.99 -10.53 18.74
N THR A 270 18.58 -9.28 18.58
CA THR A 270 17.28 -8.77 19.03
C THR A 270 16.51 -8.28 17.82
N GLY A 271 15.23 -8.62 17.70
CA GLY A 271 14.42 -8.21 16.55
C GLY A 271 13.01 -8.75 16.57
N TYR A 272 12.28 -8.57 15.48
CA TYR A 272 10.87 -8.91 15.38
C TYR A 272 10.67 -10.18 14.55
N ASN A 273 9.91 -11.15 15.07
CA ASN A 273 9.64 -12.45 14.43
C ASN A 273 10.94 -13.10 13.93
N ILE A 274 11.97 -13.12 14.77
CA ILE A 274 13.31 -13.64 14.44
C ILE A 274 13.62 -14.99 15.10
N SER A 275 12.76 -15.44 16.02
CA SER A 275 12.81 -16.80 16.58
C SER A 275 12.70 -17.86 15.49
N ARG A 276 13.63 -18.83 15.49
CA ARG A 276 13.68 -19.96 14.53
C ARG A 276 13.67 -19.53 13.06
N ARG A 277 14.31 -18.40 12.73
CA ARG A 277 14.48 -17.90 11.37
C ARG A 277 15.89 -18.14 10.86
N TYR A 278 16.00 -18.28 9.54
CA TYR A 278 17.30 -18.42 8.88
C TYR A 278 17.98 -17.06 8.70
N ILE A 279 19.26 -16.99 9.04
CA ILE A 279 20.13 -15.83 8.87
C ILE A 279 21.20 -16.16 7.84
N TYR A 280 21.35 -15.28 6.85
CA TYR A 280 22.45 -15.31 5.90
C TYR A 280 23.53 -14.34 6.36
N PHE A 281 24.71 -14.89 6.62
CA PHE A 281 25.92 -14.12 6.82
C PHE A 281 26.56 -13.83 5.46
N SER A 282 27.13 -12.63 5.31
CA SER A 282 27.95 -12.32 4.15
C SER A 282 29.11 -13.32 4.05
N GLY A 283 29.43 -13.82 2.86
CA GLY A 283 30.48 -14.83 2.67
C GLY A 283 30.12 -16.28 3.00
N SER A 284 28.96 -16.54 3.63
CA SER A 284 28.45 -17.90 3.84
C SER A 284 27.44 -18.29 2.77
N HIS A 285 27.62 -19.48 2.17
CA HIS A 285 26.66 -20.04 1.22
C HIS A 285 25.47 -20.71 1.92
N THR A 286 25.66 -21.15 3.17
CA THR A 286 24.64 -21.83 3.96
C THR A 286 24.08 -20.88 5.01
N PRO A 287 22.75 -20.67 5.06
CA PRO A 287 22.15 -19.90 6.15
C PRO A 287 22.17 -20.69 7.45
N VAL A 288 22.19 -19.98 8.57
CA VAL A 288 22.15 -20.56 9.92
C VAL A 288 20.83 -20.24 10.59
N LEU A 289 20.30 -21.19 11.35
CA LEU A 289 19.03 -21.02 12.06
C LEU A 289 19.26 -20.33 13.41
N THR A 290 18.45 -19.34 13.74
CA THR A 290 18.41 -18.77 15.09
C THR A 290 17.83 -19.78 16.08
N SER A 291 18.17 -19.61 17.35
CA SER A 291 17.54 -20.34 18.45
C SER A 291 16.03 -20.05 18.55
N TYR A 292 15.35 -20.78 19.42
CA TYR A 292 14.11 -20.27 20.01
C TYR A 292 14.42 -18.99 20.78
N ALA A 293 13.43 -18.10 20.88
CA ALA A 293 13.54 -16.91 21.70
C ALA A 293 13.82 -17.31 23.16
N HIS A 294 14.92 -16.80 23.70
CA HIS A 294 15.26 -16.99 25.11
C HIS A 294 14.45 -16.03 25.99
N GLU A 295 14.12 -14.87 25.43
CA GLU A 295 13.36 -13.82 26.07
C GLU A 295 12.48 -13.11 25.04
N HIS A 296 11.31 -12.68 25.50
CA HIS A 296 10.39 -11.83 24.75
C HIS A 296 10.25 -10.49 25.48
N LYS A 297 10.48 -9.39 24.77
CA LYS A 297 10.27 -8.02 25.27
C LYS A 297 9.18 -7.32 24.47
N HIS A 298 8.58 -6.29 25.04
CA HIS A 298 7.72 -5.38 24.29
C HIS A 298 8.46 -4.05 24.13
N ASN A 299 8.36 -3.44 22.95
CA ASN A 299 8.82 -2.07 22.75
C ASN A 299 7.83 -1.05 23.36
N GLU A 300 8.17 0.24 23.26
CA GLU A 300 7.32 1.36 23.72
C GLU A 300 5.95 1.41 23.03
N HIS A 301 5.81 0.73 21.89
CA HIS A 301 4.56 0.62 21.11
C HIS A 301 3.78 -0.67 21.39
N GLY A 302 4.26 -1.52 22.31
CA GLY A 302 3.64 -2.80 22.65
C GLY A 302 3.82 -3.90 21.60
N ASP A 303 4.74 -3.74 20.64
CA ASP A 303 5.10 -4.78 19.68
C ASP A 303 6.12 -5.75 20.30
N LEU A 304 5.93 -7.06 20.04
CA LEU A 304 6.75 -8.15 20.56
C LEU A 304 8.13 -8.20 19.85
N ILE A 305 9.18 -8.23 20.65
CA ILE A 305 10.58 -8.38 20.26
C ILE A 305 11.11 -9.71 20.80
N ASP A 306 11.75 -10.48 19.94
CA ASP A 306 12.46 -11.72 20.28
C ASP A 306 13.94 -11.44 20.53
N ILE A 307 14.50 -12.07 21.55
CA ILE A 307 15.94 -12.17 21.78
C ILE A 307 16.38 -13.62 21.51
N VAL A 308 17.27 -13.81 20.55
CA VAL A 308 17.71 -15.13 20.07
C VAL A 308 19.23 -15.18 20.01
N THR A 309 19.77 -16.39 19.92
CA THR A 309 21.18 -16.61 19.61
C THR A 309 21.35 -17.24 18.23
N VAL A 310 22.51 -17.01 17.61
CA VAL A 310 22.90 -17.64 16.34
C VAL A 310 24.40 -17.85 16.30
N LYS A 311 24.84 -18.98 15.74
CA LYS A 311 26.26 -19.28 15.56
C LYS A 311 26.79 -18.67 14.27
N VAL A 312 27.87 -17.90 14.37
CA VAL A 312 28.55 -17.30 13.22
C VAL A 312 29.25 -18.40 12.40
N PRO A 313 28.99 -18.53 11.09
CA PRO A 313 29.68 -19.49 10.22
C PRO A 313 31.20 -19.26 10.17
N SER A 314 31.97 -20.33 9.93
CA SER A 314 33.43 -20.24 9.74
C SER A 314 33.83 -19.33 8.58
N THR A 315 33.04 -19.33 7.51
CA THR A 315 33.29 -18.57 6.29
C THR A 315 32.65 -17.18 6.28
N ALA A 316 32.06 -16.75 7.41
CA ALA A 316 31.40 -15.46 7.49
C ALA A 316 32.41 -14.32 7.29
N LYS A 317 31.96 -13.27 6.60
CA LYS A 317 32.67 -12.01 6.36
C LYS A 317 31.85 -10.85 6.93
N SER A 318 32.52 -9.74 7.21
CA SER A 318 31.86 -8.51 7.60
C SER A 318 30.82 -8.10 6.56
N GLY A 319 29.65 -7.68 7.02
CA GLY A 319 28.56 -7.25 6.14
C GLY A 319 27.22 -7.15 6.85
N LYS A 320 26.17 -6.89 6.08
CA LYS A 320 24.80 -6.95 6.58
C LYS A 320 24.37 -8.40 6.76
N LEU A 321 23.60 -8.66 7.81
CA LEU A 321 22.88 -9.91 7.98
C LEU A 321 21.60 -9.86 7.16
N LYS A 322 21.20 -10.96 6.53
CA LYS A 322 19.88 -11.06 5.91
C LYS A 322 19.05 -12.10 6.63
N ILE A 323 17.87 -11.71 7.11
CA ILE A 323 16.95 -12.61 7.79
C ILE A 323 15.85 -13.08 6.85
N TYR A 324 15.65 -14.39 6.79
CA TYR A 324 14.59 -15.03 6.02
C TYR A 324 13.23 -14.88 6.72
N TRP A 325 12.28 -14.26 6.03
CA TRP A 325 10.92 -14.03 6.56
C TRP A 325 9.88 -15.03 6.03
N GLY A 326 10.26 -15.88 5.08
CA GLY A 326 9.40 -16.93 4.56
C GLY A 326 9.24 -18.11 5.53
N ASN A 327 8.43 -19.09 5.12
CA ASN A 327 8.17 -20.32 5.87
C ASN A 327 8.56 -21.59 5.08
N HIS A 328 9.33 -21.46 4.00
CA HIS A 328 9.71 -22.62 3.20
C HIS A 328 10.73 -23.48 3.96
N LEU A 329 10.60 -24.80 3.82
CA LEU A 329 11.55 -25.76 4.39
C LEU A 329 12.98 -25.49 3.89
N LYS A 330 13.11 -25.11 2.62
CA LYS A 330 14.36 -24.64 2.02
C LYS A 330 14.33 -23.12 1.93
N PRO A 331 15.12 -22.39 2.75
CA PRO A 331 15.16 -20.94 2.68
C PRO A 331 15.83 -20.48 1.39
N ASP A 332 15.47 -19.29 0.93
CA ASP A 332 16.08 -18.65 -0.22
C ASP A 332 16.40 -17.18 0.07
N SER A 333 17.30 -16.59 -0.71
CA SER A 333 17.78 -15.23 -0.48
C SER A 333 16.80 -14.14 -0.92
N LYS A 334 15.78 -14.47 -1.73
CA LYS A 334 14.79 -13.50 -2.24
C LYS A 334 13.74 -13.14 -1.20
N HIS A 335 13.46 -14.03 -0.25
CA HIS A 335 12.56 -13.77 0.86
C HIS A 335 13.34 -13.38 2.12
N THR A 336 14.24 -12.40 1.98
CA THR A 336 15.01 -11.88 3.10
C THR A 336 14.79 -10.39 3.35
N VAL A 337 15.04 -9.94 4.58
CA VAL A 337 15.18 -8.54 4.95
C VAL A 337 16.62 -8.31 5.39
N SER A 338 17.28 -7.28 4.88
CA SER A 338 18.64 -6.95 5.31
C SER A 338 18.63 -6.15 6.60
N SER A 339 19.58 -6.43 7.50
CA SER A 339 19.84 -5.61 8.67
C SER A 339 20.22 -4.18 8.27
N GLN A 340 19.93 -3.22 9.13
CA GLN A 340 20.33 -1.83 8.91
C GLN A 340 21.84 -1.65 9.15
N LYS A 341 22.36 -2.29 10.20
CA LYS A 341 23.77 -2.23 10.58
C LYS A 341 24.59 -3.33 9.89
N ILE A 342 25.91 -3.15 9.90
CA ILE A 342 26.91 -4.14 9.48
C ILE A 342 27.47 -4.79 10.76
N ILE A 343 27.68 -6.11 10.72
CA ILE A 343 28.48 -6.80 11.73
C ILE A 343 29.91 -6.97 11.21
N ASN A 344 30.90 -6.70 12.06
CA ASN A 344 32.31 -6.88 11.73
C ASN A 344 32.75 -8.29 12.15
N ILE A 345 33.20 -9.10 11.19
CA ILE A 345 33.71 -10.44 11.47
C ILE A 345 35.23 -10.40 11.57
N GLU A 346 35.76 -10.52 12.78
CA GLU A 346 37.19 -10.52 13.05
C GLU A 346 37.77 -11.88 12.66
N GLN A 347 38.43 -11.93 11.49
CA GLN A 347 39.16 -13.12 11.06
C GLN A 347 40.33 -13.35 12.01
N GLN A 348 40.42 -14.53 12.60
CA GLN A 348 41.65 -14.97 13.24
C GLN A 348 42.68 -15.21 12.15
N PHE A 349 43.49 -14.19 11.84
CA PHE A 349 44.75 -14.44 11.18
C PHE A 349 45.60 -15.21 12.18
N LEU A 350 45.65 -16.54 12.02
CA LEU A 350 46.78 -17.30 12.53
C LEU A 350 48.00 -16.71 11.83
N THR A 351 48.74 -15.87 12.53
CA THR A 351 50.11 -15.52 12.18
C THR A 351 50.87 -16.84 12.10
N LYS A 352 50.95 -17.42 10.89
CA LYS A 352 51.96 -18.43 10.59
C LYS A 352 53.29 -17.71 10.80
N ASN A 353 53.85 -17.86 11.99
CA ASN A 353 55.27 -17.63 12.24
C ASN A 353 56.03 -18.50 11.24
N ARG A 354 56.37 -17.94 10.08
CA ARG A 354 57.43 -18.46 9.23
C ARG A 354 58.72 -18.17 9.99
N LYS A 355 59.10 -19.09 10.87
CA LYS A 355 60.50 -19.28 11.22
C LYS A 355 61.14 -19.99 10.02
N HIS A 356 61.96 -19.27 9.28
CA HIS A 356 63.13 -19.84 8.62
C HIS A 356 64.32 -19.00 9.02
#